data_AF-A0A093EYT5-F1
#
_entry.id   AF-A0A093EYT5-F1
#
_cell.length_a   1.000
_cell.length_b   1.000
_cell.length_c   1.000
_cell.angle_alpha   90.00
_cell.angle_beta   90.00
_cell.angle_gamma   90.00
#
_symmetry.space_group_name_H-M   'P 1'
#
loop_
_entity.id
_entity.type
_entity.pdbx_description
1 polymer ?
#
loop_
_entity_poly.entity_id
_entity_poly.type
_entity_poly.pdbx_seq_one_letter_code
_entity_poly.pdbx_strand_id
1 'polypeptide(L)'
;MALAGILTEAEIAAGLQSCPAAGSFNYETFFVKVGLNSKSKDQLTTVFAILDQDKSGFTEEDELELFLQNFTASAKALTDA
;
A
#
# COMPACT_ATOMS: atom_id res chain seq x y z
N MET A 1 -4.01 -11.88 -1.37
CA MET A 1 -3.57 -10.47 -1.18
C MET A 1 -4.81 -9.67 -0.82
N ALA A 2 -4.75 -8.78 0.18
CA ALA A 2 -5.93 -8.08 0.66
C ALA A 2 -6.54 -7.16 -0.41
N LEU A 3 -5.71 -6.66 -1.32
CA LEU A 3 -6.09 -5.75 -2.42
C LEU A 3 -6.39 -6.46 -3.76
N ALA A 4 -6.40 -7.80 -3.78
CA ALA A 4 -6.71 -8.57 -4.98
C ALA A 4 -8.16 -8.31 -5.42
N GLY A 5 -8.33 -7.63 -6.57
CA GLY A 5 -9.63 -7.20 -7.10
C GLY A 5 -9.77 -5.68 -7.25
N ILE A 6 -8.93 -4.91 -6.54
CA ILE A 6 -8.79 -3.45 -6.75
C ILE A 6 -7.52 -3.17 -7.56
N LEU A 7 -6.45 -3.89 -7.23
CA LEU A 7 -5.15 -3.80 -7.87
C LEU A 7 -4.82 -5.12 -8.57
N THR A 8 -4.14 -4.99 -9.71
CA THR A 8 -3.55 -6.11 -10.44
C THR A 8 -2.18 -6.46 -9.88
N GLU A 9 -1.73 -7.70 -10.09
CA GLU A 9 -0.38 -8.13 -9.69
C GLU A 9 0.72 -7.27 -10.33
N ALA A 10 0.51 -6.82 -11.58
CA ALA A 10 1.44 -5.96 -12.29
C ALA A 10 1.56 -4.57 -11.64
N GLU A 11 0.43 -3.96 -11.26
CA GLU A 11 0.40 -2.68 -10.53
C GLU A 11 1.10 -2.80 -9.17
N ILE A 12 0.82 -3.88 -8.42
CA ILE A 12 1.47 -4.15 -7.13
C ILE A 12 2.98 -4.30 -7.29
N ALA A 13 3.43 -5.09 -8.27
CA ALA A 13 4.85 -5.28 -8.56
C ALA A 13 5.53 -3.97 -8.96
N ALA A 14 4.87 -3.12 -9.77
CA ALA A 14 5.39 -1.81 -10.16
C ALA A 14 5.53 -0.86 -8.97
N GLY A 15 4.59 -0.91 -8.02
CA GLY A 15 4.67 -0.17 -6.76
C GLY A 15 5.88 -0.59 -5.92
N LEU A 16 6.06 -1.90 -5.71
CA LEU A 16 7.18 -2.43 -4.92
C LEU A 16 8.54 -2.15 -5.55
N GLN A 17 8.62 -2.18 -6.88
CA GLN A 17 9.84 -1.80 -7.60
C GLN A 17 10.19 -0.31 -7.46
N SER A 18 9.24 0.54 -7.05
CA SER A 18 9.48 1.97 -6.82
C SER A 18 10.14 2.27 -5.47
N CYS A 19 10.15 1.31 -4.53
CA CYS A 19 10.77 1.44 -3.21
C CYS A 19 11.76 0.29 -2.91
N PRO A 20 12.83 0.11 -3.71
CA PRO A 20 13.72 -1.04 -3.60
C PRO A 20 14.63 -1.02 -2.35
N ALA A 21 14.83 0.15 -1.72
CA ALA A 21 15.73 0.32 -0.58
C ALA A 21 14.99 0.78 0.69
N ALA A 22 15.56 0.47 1.86
CA ALA A 22 15.12 1.06 3.13
C ALA A 22 15.14 2.59 3.04
N GLY A 23 14.11 3.27 3.55
CA GLY A 23 13.99 4.74 3.50
C GLY A 23 13.73 5.34 2.11
N SER A 24 13.64 4.53 1.03
CA SER A 24 13.32 5.02 -0.33
C SER A 24 11.82 5.10 -0.64
N PHE A 25 10.98 4.73 0.32
CA PHE A 25 9.53 4.73 0.13
C PHE A 25 9.00 6.16 -0.02
N ASN A 26 8.25 6.39 -1.10
CA ASN A 26 7.57 7.65 -1.37
C ASN A 26 6.11 7.35 -1.71
N TYR A 27 5.18 7.82 -0.88
CA TYR A 27 3.76 7.51 -1.02
C TYR A 27 3.17 8.02 -2.33
N GLU A 28 3.58 9.20 -2.82
CA GLU A 28 3.08 9.78 -4.07
C GLU A 28 3.43 8.89 -5.27
N THR A 29 4.72 8.52 -5.36
CA THR A 29 5.21 7.65 -6.42
C THR A 29 4.59 6.26 -6.32
N PHE A 30 4.54 5.71 -5.11
CA PHE A 30 3.97 4.39 -4.88
C PHE A 30 2.49 4.34 -5.32
N PHE A 31 1.65 5.28 -4.87
CA PHE A 31 0.23 5.33 -5.22
C PHE A 31 -0.02 5.54 -6.71
N VAL A 32 0.84 6.29 -7.39
CA VAL A 32 0.80 6.43 -8.84
C VAL A 32 1.17 5.11 -9.52
N LYS A 33 2.22 4.43 -9.05
CA LYS A 33 2.72 3.17 -9.64
C LYS A 33 1.77 1.99 -9.44
N VAL A 34 1.16 1.88 -8.28
CA VAL A 34 0.10 0.88 -8.04
C VAL A 34 -1.24 1.28 -8.67
N GLY A 35 -1.35 2.45 -9.29
CA GLY A 35 -2.57 2.88 -9.99
C GLY A 35 -3.71 3.31 -9.07
N LEU A 36 -3.46 3.49 -7.76
CA LEU A 36 -4.48 3.97 -6.81
C LEU A 36 -4.97 5.38 -7.15
N ASN A 37 -4.13 6.21 -7.78
CA ASN A 37 -4.52 7.57 -8.23
C ASN A 37 -5.72 7.61 -9.20
N SER A 38 -6.03 6.48 -9.85
CA SER A 38 -7.02 6.36 -10.93
C SER A 38 -8.26 5.59 -10.48
N LYS A 39 -8.26 5.07 -9.25
CA LYS A 39 -9.36 4.27 -8.70
C LYS A 39 -10.49 5.18 -8.19
N SER A 40 -11.70 4.62 -8.12
CA SER A 40 -12.86 5.34 -7.61
C SER A 40 -12.75 5.60 -6.10
N LYS A 41 -13.55 6.53 -5.59
CA LYS A 41 -13.61 6.82 -4.15
C LYS A 41 -13.97 5.57 -3.34
N ASP A 42 -14.89 4.74 -3.81
CA ASP A 42 -15.30 3.51 -3.11
C ASP A 42 -14.16 2.47 -3.05
N GLN A 43 -13.38 2.37 -4.12
CA GLN A 43 -12.18 1.52 -4.14
C GLN A 43 -11.11 2.04 -3.18
N LEU A 44 -10.90 3.35 -3.15
CA LEU A 44 -9.97 3.99 -2.21
C LEU A 44 -10.41 3.81 -0.75
N THR A 45 -11.71 3.90 -0.47
CA THR A 45 -12.25 3.62 0.86
C THR A 45 -12.04 2.16 1.25
N THR A 46 -12.19 1.23 0.31
CA THR A 46 -11.92 -0.20 0.56
C THR A 46 -10.44 -0.45 0.83
N VAL A 47 -9.55 0.21 0.06
CA VAL A 47 -8.10 0.15 0.30
C VAL A 47 -7.77 0.70 1.68
N PHE A 48 -8.31 1.87 2.03
CA PHE A 48 -8.08 2.47 3.35
C PHE A 48 -8.55 1.56 4.48
N ALA A 49 -9.73 0.95 4.37
CA ALA A 49 -10.26 0.01 5.35
C ALA A 49 -9.46 -1.31 5.47
N ILE A 50 -8.59 -1.62 4.50
CA ILE A 50 -7.64 -2.74 4.59
C ILE A 50 -6.37 -2.31 5.32
N LEU A 51 -5.96 -1.05 5.13
CA LEU A 51 -4.75 -0.49 5.74
C LEU A 51 -4.97 -0.13 7.22
N ASP A 52 -6.14 0.42 7.53
CA ASP A 52 -6.67 0.68 8.87
C ASP A 52 -7.19 -0.65 9.47
N GLN A 53 -6.28 -1.41 10.09
CA GLN A 53 -6.55 -2.73 10.64
C GLN A 53 -7.41 -2.62 11.91
N ASP A 54 -7.18 -1.58 12.71
CA ASP A 54 -7.90 -1.34 13.96
C ASP A 54 -9.26 -0.64 13.76
N LYS A 55 -9.51 -0.11 12.56
CA LYS A 55 -10.73 0.60 12.17
C LYS A 55 -10.95 1.87 12.98
N SER A 56 -9.88 2.50 13.43
CA SER A 56 -9.90 3.79 14.12
C SER A 56 -10.29 4.93 13.18
N GLY A 57 -10.20 4.73 11.86
CA GLY A 57 -10.34 5.76 10.84
C GLY A 57 -9.03 6.47 10.52
N PHE A 58 -7.91 6.01 11.09
CA PHE A 58 -6.55 6.52 10.85
C PHE A 58 -5.61 5.34 10.60
N THR A 59 -4.54 5.56 9.85
CA THR A 59 -3.47 4.57 9.74
C THR A 59 -2.37 4.97 10.70
N GLU A 60 -2.15 4.15 11.73
CA GLU A 60 -1.13 4.39 12.75
C GLU A 60 0.26 3.97 12.25
N GLU A 61 1.32 4.35 12.99
CA GLU A 61 2.70 4.04 12.62
C GLU A 61 2.95 2.54 12.48
N ASP A 62 2.48 1.75 13.47
CA ASP A 62 2.60 0.29 13.49
C ASP A 62 1.89 -0.37 12.28
N GLU A 63 0.77 0.21 11.83
CA GLU A 63 0.05 -0.25 10.65
C GLU A 63 0.74 0.18 9.35
N LEU A 64 1.38 1.36 9.38
CA LEU A 64 2.16 1.87 8.27
C LEU A 64 3.41 1.00 8.04
N GLU A 65 4.04 0.45 9.09
CA GLU A 65 5.12 -0.52 8.94
C GLU A 65 4.69 -1.75 8.12
N LEU A 66 3.45 -2.19 8.32
CA LEU A 66 2.84 -3.33 7.61
C LEU A 66 2.19 -2.95 6.27
N PHE A 67 2.19 -1.67 5.89
CA PHE A 67 1.49 -1.15 4.71
C PHE A 67 1.79 -1.96 3.44
N LEU A 68 3.06 -2.20 3.13
CA LEU A 68 3.46 -2.92 1.92
C LEU A 68 3.03 -4.39 1.93
N GLN A 69 2.91 -5.00 3.12
CA GLN A 69 2.51 -6.40 3.29
C GLN A 69 1.03 -6.62 2.93
N ASN A 70 0.20 -5.58 3.03
CA ASN A 70 -1.19 -5.60 2.56
C ASN A 70 -1.29 -5.79 1.03
N PHE A 71 -0.27 -5.34 0.29
CA PHE A 71 -0.18 -5.50 -1.17
C PHE A 71 0.37 -6.88 -1.55
N THR A 72 1.44 -7.32 -0.89
CA THR A 72 1.94 -8.70 -1.02
C THR A 72 2.58 -9.19 0.27
N ALA A 73 2.30 -10.43 0.66
CA ALA A 73 2.84 -11.03 1.88
C ALA A 73 4.39 -11.15 1.89
N SER A 74 5.02 -11.10 0.71
CA SER A 74 6.48 -11.13 0.58
C SER A 74 7.13 -9.74 0.60
N ALA A 75 6.36 -8.68 0.79
CA ALA A 75 6.91 -7.33 0.83
C ALA A 75 7.66 -7.10 2.14
N LYS A 76 8.71 -6.27 2.04
CA LYS A 76 9.43 -5.77 3.22
C LYS A 76 8.52 -4.83 4.02
N ALA A 77 8.63 -4.85 5.36
CA ALA A 77 8.04 -3.83 6.23
C ALA A 77 8.65 -2.45 5.95
N LEU A 78 7.81 -1.41 5.97
CA LEU A 78 8.31 -0.04 5.99
C LEU A 78 9.05 0.15 7.31
N THR A 79 10.33 0.47 7.22
CA THR A 79 11.16 0.81 8.37
C THR A 79 11.40 2.30 8.32
N ASP A 80 11.41 2.95 9.48
CA ASP A 80 11.95 4.30 9.60
C ASP A 80 13.37 4.36 9.00
N ALA A 81 13.71 5.51 8.41
CA ALA A 81 14.95 5.73 7.67
C ALA A 81 16.16 5.92 8.59
#